data_AF-A0A1M6U5T6-F1
#
_entry.id   AF-A0A1M6U5T6-F1
#
_cell.length_a   1.000
_cell.length_b   1.000
_cell.length_c   1.000
_cell.angle_alpha   90.00
_cell.angle_beta   90.00
_cell.angle_gamma   90.00
#
_symmetry.space_group_name_H-M   'P 1'
#
loop_
_entity.id
_entity.type
_entity.pdbx_description
1 polymer ?
#
loop_
_entity_poly.entity_id
_entity_poly.type
_entity_poly.pdbx_seq_one_letter_code
_entity_poly.pdbx_strand_id
1 'polypeptide(L)'
;MYTIEHRRDDPFVSAVWCAEVAEPGSYPDPATEHWGIAFTACPDRSTRAELSGPLPGPRTLAGVPGERHWGVELRPDIVVTGYDKAAMVGSLVPLAVAGDRFALAGRLHRVPAFDRLTAFVHSLADRGALRVDADTRRMLGGDTGGWSERSRQRRIKAVTGLTRVRIDQVVRAREASRALRAGLAPGRVAAELGYSDQAHLTRSLVALRAERPSALRPGGNVQDPAADRGPGWAHEYETGGPAGVRDR
;
A
#
# COMPACT_ATOMS: atom_id res chain seq x y z
N MET A 1 -1.43 14.29 9.94
CA MET A 1 -1.99 14.44 8.57
C MET A 1 -1.67 13.18 7.76
N TYR A 2 -2.41 12.86 6.70
CA TYR A 2 -2.06 11.82 5.72
C TYR A 2 -2.45 12.26 4.31
N THR A 3 -1.84 11.71 3.27
CA THR A 3 -2.28 11.82 1.87
C THR A 3 -1.83 10.59 1.10
N ILE A 4 -2.63 10.09 0.16
CA ILE A 4 -2.26 9.00 -0.76
C ILE A 4 -2.78 9.27 -2.17
N GLU A 5 -1.89 9.17 -3.15
CA GLU A 5 -2.20 9.37 -4.56
C GLU A 5 -1.93 8.08 -5.35
N HIS A 6 -2.97 7.50 -5.95
CA HIS A 6 -2.85 6.29 -6.76
C HIS A 6 -2.40 6.61 -8.18
N ARG A 7 -1.44 5.84 -8.71
CA ARG A 7 -0.85 6.02 -10.05
C ARG A 7 -1.29 4.88 -10.97
N ARG A 8 -2.57 4.86 -11.36
CA ARG A 8 -3.23 3.75 -12.08
C ARG A 8 -2.48 3.33 -13.36
N ASP A 9 -1.94 4.30 -14.08
CA ASP A 9 -1.32 4.09 -15.40
C ASP A 9 0.22 4.00 -15.34
N ASP A 10 0.82 4.16 -14.16
CA ASP A 10 2.27 4.09 -13.99
C ASP A 10 2.77 2.63 -14.01
N PRO A 11 3.81 2.28 -14.79
CA PRO A 11 4.30 0.91 -14.92
C PRO A 11 5.07 0.38 -13.70
N PHE A 12 5.41 1.19 -12.70
CA PHE A 12 6.13 0.77 -11.49
C PHE A 12 5.38 1.09 -10.21
N VAL A 13 4.74 2.25 -10.13
CA VAL A 13 4.05 2.76 -8.94
C VAL A 13 2.60 2.26 -8.86
N SER A 14 2.17 1.88 -7.67
CA SER A 14 0.76 1.69 -7.29
C SER A 14 0.21 2.96 -6.63
N ALA A 15 0.94 3.50 -5.66
CA ALA A 15 0.61 4.73 -4.95
C ALA A 15 1.87 5.45 -4.45
N VAL A 16 1.79 6.77 -4.28
CA VAL A 16 2.67 7.54 -3.38
C VAL A 16 1.86 8.01 -2.19
N TRP A 17 2.47 8.10 -1.01
CA TRP A 17 1.80 8.54 0.22
C TRP A 17 2.72 9.33 1.14
N CYS A 18 2.14 10.15 2.01
CA CYS A 18 2.84 10.82 3.11
C CYS A 18 1.96 10.90 4.36
N ALA A 19 2.58 10.86 5.54
CA ALA A 19 1.93 10.88 6.85
C ALA A 19 2.71 11.74 7.85
N GLU A 20 2.01 12.25 8.86
CA GLU A 20 2.60 13.02 9.96
C GLU A 20 1.89 12.68 11.27
N VAL A 21 2.69 12.16 12.22
CA VAL A 21 2.24 11.64 13.51
C VAL A 21 2.19 12.77 14.53
N ALA A 22 1.00 13.30 14.79
CA ALA A 22 0.80 14.39 15.75
C ALA A 22 0.86 13.93 17.21
N GLU A 23 0.43 12.70 17.49
CA GLU A 23 0.27 12.13 18.83
C GLU A 23 0.65 10.63 18.82
N PRO A 24 1.06 10.05 19.96
CA PRO A 24 1.55 8.68 20.00
C PRO A 24 0.41 7.69 19.73
N GLY A 25 0.62 6.73 18.84
CA GLY A 25 -0.45 5.88 18.32
C GLY A 25 -0.04 4.48 17.89
N SER A 26 -1.03 3.59 17.89
CA SER A 26 -0.96 2.21 17.39
C SER A 26 -1.79 2.12 16.12
N TYR A 27 -1.15 1.72 15.02
CA TYR A 27 -1.60 2.05 13.68
C TYR A 27 -1.65 0.81 12.77
N PRO A 28 -2.84 0.34 12.34
CA PRO A 28 -2.96 -0.88 11.53
C PRO A 28 -2.50 -0.69 10.08
N ASP A 29 -1.34 -1.28 9.75
CA ASP A 29 -0.78 -1.38 8.42
C ASP A 29 -1.40 -2.60 7.70
N PRO A 30 -2.24 -2.40 6.66
CA PRO A 30 -3.04 -3.48 6.06
C PRO A 30 -2.21 -4.52 5.28
N ALA A 31 -2.81 -5.68 5.02
CA ALA A 31 -2.28 -6.63 4.05
C ALA A 31 -2.11 -5.97 2.67
N THR A 32 -0.99 -6.24 2.00
CA THR A 32 -0.62 -5.61 0.72
C THR A 32 0.24 -6.56 -0.13
N GLU A 33 0.01 -6.58 -1.44
CA GLU A 33 0.79 -7.29 -2.45
C GLU A 33 2.00 -6.49 -2.96
N HIS A 34 2.10 -5.23 -2.57
CA HIS A 34 3.10 -4.27 -3.04
C HIS A 34 4.49 -4.51 -2.42
N TRP A 35 5.51 -3.81 -2.95
CA TRP A 35 6.65 -3.42 -2.11
C TRP A 35 6.36 -2.03 -1.55
N GLY A 36 6.83 -1.72 -0.34
CA GLY A 36 6.97 -0.33 0.11
C GLY A 36 8.42 0.12 0.08
N ILE A 37 8.70 1.31 -0.44
CA ILE A 37 9.91 2.06 -0.08
C ILE A 37 9.43 3.26 0.72
N ALA A 38 9.87 3.37 1.97
CA ALA A 38 9.45 4.41 2.91
C ALA A 38 10.65 5.20 3.44
N PHE A 39 10.39 6.45 3.80
CA PHE A 39 11.32 7.38 4.42
C PHE A 39 10.64 8.01 5.64
N THR A 40 11.40 8.22 6.71
CA THR A 40 10.91 8.86 7.94
C THR A 40 11.88 9.95 8.36
N ALA A 41 11.43 11.20 8.37
CA ALA A 41 12.13 12.29 9.04
C ALA A 41 11.76 12.24 10.53
N CYS A 42 12.78 12.16 11.39
CA CYS A 42 12.61 11.98 12.82
C CYS A 42 12.77 13.32 13.58
N PRO A 43 12.21 13.45 14.81
CA PRO A 43 12.31 14.70 15.59
C PRO A 43 13.75 15.16 15.89
N ASP A 44 14.71 14.23 15.93
CA ASP A 44 16.15 14.49 16.08
C ASP A 44 16.82 15.03 14.80
N ARG A 45 16.04 15.27 13.73
CA ARG A 45 16.47 15.64 12.37
C ARG A 45 17.23 14.55 11.61
N SER A 46 17.30 13.33 12.13
CA SER A 46 17.75 12.18 11.34
C SER A 46 16.72 11.78 10.29
N THR A 47 17.14 11.00 9.30
CA THR A 47 16.26 10.37 8.32
C THR A 47 16.49 8.87 8.34
N ARG A 48 15.41 8.09 8.40
CA ARG A 48 15.42 6.64 8.17
C ARG A 48 14.88 6.34 6.77
N ALA A 49 15.32 5.24 6.18
CA ALA A 49 14.82 4.71 4.92
C ALA A 49 14.60 3.21 5.09
N GLU A 50 13.52 2.68 4.52
CA GLU A 50 13.06 1.31 4.78
C GLU A 50 12.51 0.67 3.50
N LEU A 51 12.73 -0.64 3.34
CA LEU A 51 12.12 -1.47 2.30
C LEU A 51 11.20 -2.49 2.97
N SER A 52 9.91 -2.47 2.66
CA SER A 52 8.95 -3.50 3.07
C SER A 52 8.54 -4.40 1.91
N GLY A 53 8.48 -5.70 2.19
CA GLY A 53 7.86 -6.66 1.28
C GLY A 53 6.34 -6.74 1.45
N PRO A 54 5.70 -7.69 0.77
CA PRO A 54 4.26 -7.85 0.80
C PRO A 54 3.78 -8.37 2.16
N LEU A 55 2.69 -7.83 2.67
CA LEU A 55 2.09 -8.24 3.93
C LEU A 55 0.93 -9.20 3.68
N PRO A 56 1.01 -10.47 4.11
CA PRO A 56 -0.06 -11.45 3.88
C PRO A 56 -1.28 -11.20 4.77
N GLY A 57 -1.13 -10.50 5.89
CA GLY A 57 -2.17 -10.05 6.81
C GLY A 57 -1.80 -8.68 7.37
N PRO A 58 -2.69 -7.99 8.09
CA PRO A 58 -2.39 -6.70 8.70
C PRO A 58 -1.36 -6.85 9.84
N ARG A 59 -0.62 -5.79 10.12
CA ARG A 59 0.27 -5.65 11.29
C ARG A 59 0.04 -4.31 11.97
N THR A 60 0.57 -4.15 13.18
CA THR A 60 0.52 -2.88 13.91
C THR A 60 1.87 -2.17 13.81
N LEU A 61 1.86 -0.89 13.44
CA LEU A 61 2.99 0.02 13.58
C LEU A 61 2.78 0.92 14.80
N ALA A 62 3.86 1.29 15.47
CA ALA A 62 3.84 2.34 16.49
C ALA A 62 4.31 3.65 15.83
N GLY A 63 3.55 4.73 15.97
CA GLY A 63 3.96 6.05 15.51
C GLY A 63 4.57 6.87 16.64
N VAL A 64 5.74 7.48 16.38
CA VAL A 64 6.41 8.39 17.32
C VAL A 64 5.98 9.84 17.02
N PRO A 65 5.56 10.64 18.01
CA PRO A 65 5.16 12.03 17.81
C PRO A 65 6.25 12.87 17.10
N GLY A 66 5.85 13.62 16.09
CA GLY A 66 6.74 14.43 15.27
C GLY A 66 7.47 13.67 14.17
N GLU A 67 7.31 12.34 14.04
CA GLU A 67 7.76 11.64 12.84
C GLU A 67 6.89 11.98 11.62
N ARG A 68 7.58 12.28 10.52
CA ARG A 68 6.97 12.55 9.21
C ARG A 68 7.42 11.49 8.24
N HIS A 69 6.49 10.68 7.76
CA HIS A 69 6.73 9.55 6.88
C HIS A 69 6.32 9.89 5.45
N TRP A 70 7.02 9.38 4.45
CA TRP A 70 6.57 9.39 3.06
C TRP A 70 7.15 8.22 2.29
N GLY A 71 6.42 7.72 1.29
CA GLY A 71 6.83 6.50 0.61
C GLY A 71 6.02 6.19 -0.63
N VAL A 72 6.42 5.10 -1.27
CA VAL A 72 5.84 4.62 -2.53
C VAL A 72 5.53 3.14 -2.42
N GLU A 73 4.31 2.77 -2.81
CA GLU A 73 3.93 1.38 -3.07
C GLU A 73 4.31 1.03 -4.51
N LEU A 74 5.16 0.03 -4.71
CA LEU A 74 5.49 -0.51 -6.04
C LEU A 74 4.55 -1.67 -6.39
N ARG A 75 4.19 -1.79 -7.68
CA ARG A 75 3.32 -2.85 -8.21
C ARG A 75 3.80 -4.27 -7.81
N PRO A 76 2.88 -5.23 -7.64
CA PRO A 76 3.19 -6.56 -7.10
C PRO A 76 4.28 -7.33 -7.86
N ASP A 77 4.34 -7.15 -9.17
CA ASP A 77 5.22 -7.81 -10.13
C ASP A 77 6.57 -7.09 -10.37
N ILE A 78 6.84 -6.01 -9.64
CA ILE A 78 8.17 -5.36 -9.65
C ILE A 78 9.15 -6.21 -8.84
N VAL A 79 10.36 -6.37 -9.37
CA VAL A 79 11.50 -6.99 -8.68
C VAL A 79 12.54 -5.91 -8.38
N VAL A 80 12.99 -5.85 -7.13
CA VAL A 80 14.05 -4.95 -6.66
C VAL A 80 15.39 -5.68 -6.76
N THR A 81 16.36 -5.11 -7.47
CA THR A 81 17.68 -5.72 -7.66
C THR A 81 18.40 -5.90 -6.32
N GLY A 82 18.81 -7.14 -6.02
CA GLY A 82 19.46 -7.51 -4.75
C GLY A 82 18.51 -8.02 -3.65
N TYR A 83 17.19 -8.06 -3.88
CA TYR A 83 16.21 -8.55 -2.89
C TYR A 83 15.29 -9.61 -3.48
N ASP A 84 15.03 -10.68 -2.71
CA ASP A 84 13.97 -11.65 -3.02
C ASP A 84 12.67 -11.22 -2.32
N LYS A 85 11.59 -11.08 -3.10
CA LYS A 85 10.27 -10.72 -2.55
C LYS A 85 9.65 -11.85 -1.71
N ALA A 86 9.97 -13.11 -2.01
CA ALA A 86 9.50 -14.25 -1.24
C ALA A 86 10.16 -14.34 0.15
N ALA A 87 11.43 -13.96 0.27
CA ALA A 87 12.12 -13.79 1.55
C ALA A 87 11.65 -12.55 2.35
N MET A 88 11.07 -11.56 1.67
CA MET A 88 10.58 -10.30 2.26
C MET A 88 9.11 -10.33 2.69
N VAL A 89 8.39 -11.46 2.58
CA VAL A 89 6.98 -11.58 2.97
C VAL A 89 6.80 -11.33 4.48
N GLY A 90 6.03 -10.32 4.85
CA GLY A 90 5.86 -9.88 6.25
C GLY A 90 7.04 -9.04 6.80
N SER A 91 8.12 -8.90 6.04
CA SER A 91 9.36 -8.24 6.47
C SER A 91 9.40 -6.77 6.08
N LEU A 92 10.01 -5.97 6.96
CA LEU A 92 10.46 -4.61 6.71
C LEU A 92 11.91 -4.54 7.18
N VAL A 93 12.80 -4.02 6.33
CA VAL A 93 14.23 -3.90 6.63
C VAL A 93 14.67 -2.44 6.55
N PRO A 94 15.46 -1.95 7.52
CA PRO A 94 16.09 -0.64 7.42
C PRO A 94 17.15 -0.65 6.31
N LEU A 95 17.17 0.42 5.54
CA LEU A 95 18.19 0.72 4.54
C LEU A 95 19.22 1.66 5.17
N ALA A 96 20.50 1.47 4.88
CA ALA A 96 21.55 2.33 5.40
C ALA A 96 21.40 3.77 4.88
N VAL A 97 21.28 4.75 5.77
CA VAL A 97 21.22 6.19 5.47
C VAL A 97 22.52 6.87 5.89
N ALA A 98 23.02 7.78 5.06
CA ALA A 98 24.19 8.61 5.30
C ALA A 98 23.91 10.02 4.78
N GLY A 99 23.62 10.96 5.70
CA GLY A 99 23.21 12.32 5.35
C GLY A 99 21.90 12.33 4.55
N ASP A 100 21.92 12.97 3.38
CA ASP A 100 20.77 13.04 2.45
C ASP A 100 20.67 11.85 1.48
N ARG A 101 21.40 10.76 1.74
CA ARG A 101 21.49 9.58 0.85
C ARG A 101 21.15 8.27 1.55
N PHE A 102 20.62 7.31 0.81
CA PHE A 102 20.34 5.95 1.30
C PHE A 102 20.79 4.87 0.31
N ALA A 103 21.08 3.68 0.83
CA ALA A 103 21.52 2.53 0.04
C ALA A 103 20.33 1.68 -0.45
N LEU A 104 20.24 1.46 -1.77
CA LEU A 104 19.29 0.52 -2.38
C LEU A 104 19.90 -0.10 -3.64
N ALA A 105 19.72 -1.40 -3.84
CA ALA A 105 20.26 -2.16 -4.96
C ALA A 105 21.79 -1.95 -5.17
N GLY A 106 22.55 -1.96 -4.08
CA GLY A 106 24.01 -1.78 -4.10
C GLY A 106 24.50 -0.37 -4.47
N ARG A 107 23.62 0.65 -4.48
CA ARG A 107 23.96 2.03 -4.86
C ARG A 107 23.40 3.05 -3.86
N LEU A 108 24.08 4.18 -3.71
CA LEU A 108 23.64 5.31 -2.88
C LEU A 108 22.82 6.31 -3.69
N HIS A 109 21.55 6.49 -3.34
CA HIS A 109 20.64 7.44 -3.98
C HIS A 109 20.34 8.60 -3.03
N ARG A 110 20.04 9.79 -3.56
CA ARG A 110 19.50 10.90 -2.75
C ARG A 110 18.09 10.53 -2.26
N VAL A 111 17.77 10.82 -1.00
CA VAL A 111 16.41 10.68 -0.46
C VAL A 111 15.48 11.64 -1.22
N PRO A 112 14.41 11.16 -1.89
CA PRO A 112 13.50 12.01 -2.65
C PRO A 112 12.56 12.77 -1.72
N ALA A 113 12.15 13.98 -2.10
CA ALA A 113 10.96 14.61 -1.55
C ALA A 113 9.68 13.92 -2.05
N PHE A 114 8.55 14.11 -1.35
CA PHE A 114 7.27 13.46 -1.67
C PHE A 114 6.82 13.70 -3.12
N ASP A 115 6.89 14.94 -3.61
CA ASP A 115 6.57 15.33 -4.99
C ASP A 115 7.47 14.69 -6.05
N ARG A 116 8.63 14.14 -5.65
CA ARG A 116 9.61 13.50 -6.53
C ARG A 116 9.61 11.97 -6.45
N LEU A 117 8.78 11.34 -5.62
CA LEU A 117 8.76 9.88 -5.45
C LEU A 117 8.55 9.12 -6.77
N THR A 118 7.58 9.53 -7.59
CA THR A 118 7.32 8.86 -8.88
C THR A 118 8.52 9.01 -9.83
N ALA A 119 9.06 10.23 -9.99
CA ALA A 119 10.24 10.47 -10.83
C ALA A 119 11.48 9.72 -10.33
N PHE A 120 11.64 9.60 -9.01
CA PHE A 120 12.69 8.81 -8.38
C PHE A 120 12.58 7.32 -8.71
N VAL A 121 11.37 6.74 -8.69
CA VAL A 121 11.14 5.33 -9.04
C VAL A 121 11.46 5.02 -10.50
N HIS A 122 11.07 5.88 -11.46
CA HIS A 122 11.51 5.73 -12.85
C HIS A 122 13.03 5.80 -12.95
N SER A 123 13.66 6.75 -12.26
CA SER A 123 15.11 6.88 -12.21
C SER A 123 15.84 5.68 -11.56
N LEU A 124 15.17 4.90 -10.69
CA LEU A 124 15.67 3.60 -10.21
C LEU A 124 15.57 2.52 -11.29
N ALA A 125 14.47 2.49 -12.05
CA ALA A 125 14.27 1.55 -13.16
C ALA A 125 15.29 1.79 -14.30
N ASP A 126 15.50 3.05 -14.70
CA ASP A 126 16.52 3.47 -15.68
C ASP A 126 17.93 2.98 -15.30
N ARG A 127 18.22 2.92 -13.99
CA ARG A 127 19.48 2.45 -13.43
C ARG A 127 19.54 0.94 -13.19
N GLY A 128 18.50 0.17 -13.54
CA GLY A 128 18.43 -1.28 -13.33
C GLY A 128 18.25 -1.71 -11.87
N ALA A 129 17.85 -0.80 -10.98
CA ALA A 129 17.56 -1.12 -9.58
C ALA A 129 16.14 -1.70 -9.39
N LEU A 130 15.23 -1.42 -10.32
CA LEU A 130 13.88 -1.98 -10.40
C LEU A 130 13.65 -2.57 -11.80
N ARG A 131 12.92 -3.70 -11.88
CA ARG A 131 12.44 -4.26 -13.15
C ARG A 131 11.01 -4.77 -13.06
N VAL A 132 10.31 -4.79 -14.19
CA VAL A 132 9.03 -5.49 -14.35
C VAL A 132 9.29 -6.98 -14.60
N ASP A 133 8.52 -7.87 -13.98
CA ASP A 133 8.43 -9.26 -14.44
C ASP A 133 7.23 -9.44 -15.38
N ALA A 134 7.48 -9.34 -16.69
CA ALA A 134 6.43 -9.23 -17.70
C ALA A 134 5.44 -10.40 -17.69
N ASP A 135 5.91 -11.64 -17.51
CA ASP A 135 5.04 -12.81 -17.37
C ASP A 135 4.15 -12.71 -16.12
N THR A 136 4.69 -12.30 -14.98
CA THR A 136 3.90 -12.14 -13.75
C THR A 136 2.87 -11.02 -13.92
N ARG A 137 3.23 -9.89 -14.54
CA ARG A 137 2.29 -8.81 -14.88
C ARG A 137 1.14 -9.31 -15.75
N ARG A 138 1.46 -10.05 -16.82
CA ARG A 138 0.51 -10.67 -17.75
C ARG A 138 -0.45 -11.62 -17.02
N MET A 139 0.09 -12.53 -16.20
CA MET A 139 -0.69 -13.51 -15.43
C MET A 139 -1.51 -12.91 -14.28
N LEU A 140 -1.11 -11.77 -13.71
CA LEU A 140 -1.93 -11.01 -12.77
C LEU A 140 -3.09 -10.30 -13.50
N GLY A 141 -2.82 -9.70 -14.66
CA GLY A 141 -3.82 -9.12 -15.57
C GLY A 141 -4.81 -10.13 -16.18
N GLY A 142 -4.64 -11.42 -15.94
CA GLY A 142 -5.58 -12.48 -16.30
C GLY A 142 -5.19 -13.30 -17.53
N ASP A 143 -4.23 -12.84 -18.33
CA ASP A 143 -3.71 -13.61 -19.47
C ASP A 143 -2.69 -14.64 -18.99
N THR A 144 -3.02 -15.92 -19.16
CA THR A 144 -2.18 -17.06 -18.77
C THR A 144 -1.67 -17.87 -19.97
N GLY A 145 -1.74 -17.33 -21.18
CA GLY A 145 -1.42 -18.04 -22.41
C GLY A 145 0.03 -18.55 -22.43
N GLY A 146 0.19 -19.86 -22.67
CA GLY A 146 1.49 -20.56 -22.70
C GLY A 146 1.97 -21.11 -21.36
N TRP A 147 1.28 -20.84 -20.24
CA TRP A 147 1.70 -21.30 -18.90
C TRP A 147 0.76 -22.39 -18.36
N SER A 148 1.34 -23.49 -17.85
CA SER A 148 0.58 -24.47 -17.05
C SER A 148 0.16 -23.85 -15.70
N GLU A 149 -0.94 -24.31 -15.10
CA GLU A 149 -1.40 -23.79 -13.81
C GLU A 149 -0.35 -23.91 -12.71
N ARG A 150 0.36 -25.05 -12.65
CA ARG A 150 1.45 -25.28 -11.69
C ARG A 150 2.62 -24.31 -11.92
N SER A 151 2.94 -24.01 -13.18
CA SER A 151 4.00 -23.06 -13.54
C SER A 151 3.58 -21.62 -13.19
N ARG A 152 2.34 -21.23 -13.49
CA ARG A 152 1.72 -19.94 -13.13
C ARG A 152 1.78 -19.71 -11.62
N GLN A 153 1.26 -20.64 -10.83
CA GLN A 153 1.26 -20.55 -9.37
C GLN A 153 2.69 -20.42 -8.80
N ARG A 154 3.64 -21.21 -9.30
CA ARG A 154 5.04 -21.17 -8.87
C ARG A 154 5.70 -19.83 -9.18
N ARG A 155 5.53 -19.29 -10.40
CA ARG A 155 6.15 -18.02 -10.79
C ARG A 155 5.52 -16.83 -10.07
N ILE A 156 4.19 -16.76 -9.97
CA ILE A 156 3.52 -15.70 -9.20
C ILE A 156 4.03 -15.69 -7.76
N LYS A 157 4.12 -16.85 -7.08
CA LYS A 157 4.63 -16.90 -5.71
C LYS A 157 6.11 -16.48 -5.60
N ALA A 158 6.96 -16.89 -6.54
CA ALA A 158 8.37 -16.53 -6.54
C ALA A 158 8.60 -15.01 -6.76
N VAL A 159 7.84 -14.39 -7.66
CA VAL A 159 8.01 -12.96 -8.00
C VAL A 159 7.29 -12.03 -7.02
N THR A 160 6.06 -12.37 -6.63
CA THR A 160 5.21 -11.51 -5.80
C THR A 160 5.33 -11.78 -4.30
N GLY A 161 5.96 -12.89 -3.89
CA GLY A 161 5.95 -13.44 -2.53
C GLY A 161 4.64 -14.12 -2.12
N LEU A 162 3.51 -13.73 -2.71
CA LEU A 162 2.17 -14.21 -2.36
C LEU A 162 1.60 -15.21 -3.40
N THR A 163 0.62 -16.02 -3.01
CA THR A 163 -0.16 -16.79 -3.99
C THR A 163 -1.15 -15.88 -4.73
N ARG A 164 -1.49 -16.22 -5.98
CA ARG A 164 -2.52 -15.53 -6.77
C ARG A 164 -3.80 -15.31 -5.94
N VAL A 165 -4.30 -16.37 -5.31
CA VAL A 165 -5.49 -16.35 -4.43
C VAL A 165 -5.34 -15.35 -3.28
N ARG A 166 -4.15 -15.19 -2.67
CA ARG A 166 -3.96 -14.22 -1.59
C ARG A 166 -3.92 -12.77 -2.11
N ILE A 167 -3.36 -12.54 -3.30
CA ILE A 167 -3.44 -11.24 -3.98
C ILE A 167 -4.90 -10.90 -4.29
N ASP A 168 -5.67 -11.82 -4.88
CA ASP A 168 -7.09 -11.64 -5.18
C ASP A 168 -7.98 -11.46 -3.93
N GLN A 169 -7.50 -11.87 -2.76
CA GLN A 169 -8.15 -11.58 -1.46
C GLN A 169 -7.79 -10.17 -0.97
N VAL A 170 -6.51 -9.79 -1.02
CA VAL A 170 -6.00 -8.48 -0.58
C VAL A 170 -6.58 -7.34 -1.42
N VAL A 171 -6.53 -7.46 -2.76
CA VAL A 171 -7.08 -6.47 -3.70
C VAL A 171 -8.56 -6.25 -3.46
N ARG A 172 -9.34 -7.34 -3.41
CA ARG A 172 -10.79 -7.32 -3.14
C ARG A 172 -11.14 -6.68 -1.79
N ALA A 173 -10.36 -6.96 -0.74
CA ALA A 173 -10.58 -6.33 0.57
C ALA A 173 -10.23 -4.82 0.55
N ARG A 174 -9.20 -4.40 -0.20
CA ARG A 174 -8.88 -2.98 -0.44
C ARG A 174 -10.01 -2.29 -1.21
N GLU A 175 -10.59 -2.94 -2.21
CA GLU A 175 -11.72 -2.43 -3.00
C GLU A 175 -13.01 -2.35 -2.18
N ALA A 176 -13.32 -3.38 -1.39
CA ALA A 176 -14.46 -3.39 -0.49
C ALA A 176 -14.37 -2.28 0.57
N SER A 177 -13.16 -2.06 1.11
CA SER A 177 -12.87 -0.99 2.06
C SER A 177 -13.06 0.41 1.45
N ARG A 178 -12.67 0.62 0.19
CA ARG A 178 -12.96 1.85 -0.57
C ARG A 178 -14.47 2.02 -0.82
N ALA A 179 -15.16 0.97 -1.25
CA ALA A 179 -16.59 1.01 -1.54
C ALA A 179 -17.45 1.32 -0.30
N LEU A 180 -17.09 0.78 0.87
CA LEU A 180 -17.75 1.10 2.14
C LEU A 180 -17.54 2.55 2.57
N ARG A 181 -16.32 3.11 2.42
CA ARG A 181 -16.06 4.54 2.68
C ARG A 181 -16.79 5.46 1.71
N ALA A 182 -16.96 5.04 0.45
CA ALA A 182 -17.82 5.70 -0.53
C ALA A 182 -19.33 5.52 -0.25
N GLY A 183 -19.72 4.93 0.88
CA GLY A 183 -21.10 4.86 1.36
C GLY A 183 -21.92 3.68 0.85
N LEU A 184 -21.37 2.76 0.04
CA LEU A 184 -22.12 1.62 -0.48
C LEU A 184 -22.56 0.68 0.68
N ALA A 185 -23.78 0.14 0.57
CA ALA A 185 -24.33 -0.75 1.57
C ALA A 185 -23.53 -2.09 1.64
N PRO A 186 -23.19 -2.62 2.82
CA PRO A 186 -22.35 -3.82 2.93
C PRO A 186 -22.85 -5.05 2.17
N GLY A 187 -24.17 -5.29 2.11
CA GLY A 187 -24.73 -6.37 1.28
C GLY A 187 -24.52 -6.18 -0.23
N ARG A 188 -24.53 -4.93 -0.72
CA ARG A 188 -24.22 -4.59 -2.11
C ARG A 188 -22.73 -4.77 -2.40
N VAL A 189 -21.86 -4.28 -1.52
CA VAL A 189 -20.40 -4.48 -1.61
C VAL A 189 -20.03 -5.97 -1.59
N ALA A 190 -20.74 -6.77 -0.80
CA ALA A 190 -20.55 -8.22 -0.77
C ALA A 190 -20.87 -8.86 -2.13
N ALA A 191 -22.03 -8.53 -2.72
CA ALA A 191 -22.44 -9.07 -4.02
C ALA A 191 -21.53 -8.59 -5.18
N GLU A 192 -21.24 -7.30 -5.27
CA GLU A 192 -20.46 -6.71 -6.37
C GLU A 192 -18.99 -7.18 -6.40
N LEU A 193 -18.41 -7.53 -5.25
CA LEU A 193 -17.02 -7.99 -5.14
C LEU A 193 -16.88 -9.50 -4.91
N GLY A 194 -17.96 -10.28 -5.14
CA GLY A 194 -17.91 -11.74 -5.09
C GLY A 194 -17.60 -12.32 -3.72
N TYR A 195 -18.15 -11.73 -2.66
CA TYR A 195 -18.28 -12.37 -1.35
C TYR A 195 -19.60 -13.14 -1.29
N SER A 196 -19.62 -14.28 -0.58
CA SER A 196 -20.83 -15.09 -0.41
C SER A 196 -21.94 -14.38 0.37
N ASP A 197 -21.55 -13.50 1.31
CA ASP A 197 -22.44 -12.88 2.28
C ASP A 197 -21.73 -11.72 3.00
N GLN A 198 -22.49 -10.90 3.72
CA GLN A 198 -21.96 -9.77 4.50
C GLN A 198 -21.03 -10.20 5.64
N ALA A 199 -21.19 -11.41 6.22
CA ALA A 199 -20.30 -11.89 7.28
C ALA A 199 -18.96 -12.37 6.70
N HIS A 200 -18.91 -12.89 5.48
CA HIS A 200 -17.68 -13.18 4.74
C HIS A 200 -16.93 -11.88 4.41
N LEU A 201 -17.62 -10.86 3.89
CA LEU A 201 -17.07 -9.51 3.73
C LEU A 201 -16.47 -8.99 5.06
N THR A 202 -17.21 -9.12 6.16
CA THR A 202 -16.76 -8.69 7.50
C THR A 202 -15.51 -9.44 7.95
N ARG A 203 -15.51 -10.79 7.86
CA ARG A 203 -14.34 -11.63 8.20
C ARG A 203 -13.12 -11.27 7.35
N SER A 204 -13.32 -10.98 6.06
CA SER A 204 -12.26 -10.60 5.13
C SER A 204 -11.62 -9.26 5.49
N LEU A 205 -12.42 -8.23 5.79
CA LEU A 205 -11.91 -6.91 6.17
C LEU A 205 -11.15 -6.92 7.50
N VAL A 206 -11.65 -7.65 8.50
CA VAL A 206 -10.93 -7.82 9.77
C VAL A 206 -9.61 -8.57 9.55
N ALA A 207 -9.63 -9.70 8.85
CA ALA A 207 -8.44 -10.57 8.67
C ALA A 207 -7.40 -10.06 7.66
N LEU A 208 -7.70 -9.00 6.89
CA LEU A 208 -6.78 -8.42 5.89
C LEU A 208 -6.46 -6.95 6.15
N ARG A 209 -7.29 -6.20 6.87
CA ARG A 209 -7.13 -4.76 7.05
C ARG A 209 -7.25 -4.28 8.50
N ALA A 210 -7.59 -5.19 9.44
CA ALA A 210 -7.99 -4.86 10.81
C ALA A 210 -9.21 -3.90 10.90
N GLU A 211 -9.97 -3.77 9.81
CA GLU A 211 -11.12 -2.85 9.70
C GLU A 211 -12.44 -3.56 10.01
N ARG A 212 -13.31 -2.93 10.81
CA ARG A 212 -14.69 -3.36 11.03
C ARG A 212 -15.63 -2.60 10.09
N PRO A 213 -16.53 -3.25 9.30
CA PRO A 213 -17.39 -2.55 8.33
C PRO A 213 -18.24 -1.42 8.91
N SER A 214 -18.60 -1.48 10.20
CA SER A 214 -19.34 -0.43 10.90
C SER A 214 -18.57 0.88 11.04
N ALA A 215 -17.24 0.83 11.16
CA ALA A 215 -16.35 2.00 11.23
C ALA A 215 -16.03 2.58 9.84
N LEU A 216 -16.23 1.78 8.78
CA LEU A 216 -15.96 2.19 7.39
C LEU A 216 -17.09 2.98 6.74
N ARG A 217 -18.28 3.06 7.36
CA ARG A 217 -19.43 3.79 6.78
C ARG A 217 -19.39 5.26 7.19
N PRO A 218 -19.83 6.19 6.33
CA PRO A 218 -20.15 7.55 6.76
C PRO A 218 -21.10 7.52 7.96
N GLY A 219 -20.73 8.19 9.06
CA GLY A 219 -21.50 8.18 10.31
C GLY A 219 -21.39 6.91 11.17
N GLY A 220 -20.33 6.10 11.00
CA GLY A 220 -20.04 4.97 11.88
C GLY A 220 -19.85 5.38 13.35
N ASN A 221 -20.44 4.63 14.29
CA ASN A 221 -20.39 4.97 15.71
C ASN A 221 -18.98 4.73 16.31
N VAL A 222 -18.33 5.81 16.76
CA VAL A 222 -16.92 5.81 17.19
C VAL A 222 -16.78 5.31 18.63
N GLN A 223 -16.81 3.99 18.79
CA GLN A 223 -16.52 3.28 20.04
C GLN A 223 -15.38 2.27 19.83
N ASP A 224 -14.26 2.79 19.33
CA ASP A 224 -12.95 2.14 19.28
C ASP A 224 -11.87 3.24 19.31
N PRO A 225 -11.04 3.34 20.38
CA PRO A 225 -10.08 4.43 20.53
C PRO A 225 -8.93 4.41 19.52
N ALA A 226 -8.83 3.38 18.68
CA ALA A 226 -7.86 3.30 17.57
C ALA A 226 -8.38 3.87 16.23
N ALA A 227 -9.63 4.34 16.15
CA ALA A 227 -10.28 4.68 14.88
C ALA A 227 -10.02 6.11 14.35
N ASP A 228 -9.64 7.06 15.21
CA ASP A 228 -9.81 8.50 14.95
C ASP A 228 -8.69 9.14 14.08
N ARG A 229 -7.60 8.43 13.76
CA ARG A 229 -6.44 9.05 13.08
C ARG A 229 -5.83 8.17 11.99
N GLY A 230 -5.35 8.85 10.93
CA GLY A 230 -4.60 8.32 9.78
C GLY A 230 -3.76 7.11 10.15
N PRO A 231 -3.85 5.85 9.64
CA PRO A 231 -4.14 4.72 7.31
C PRO A 231 -5.27 3.77 6.75
N GLY A 232 -6.59 4.03 6.81
CA GLY A 232 -7.59 3.03 7.17
C GLY A 232 -8.41 3.34 8.44
N TRP A 233 -7.90 3.95 9.52
CA TRP A 233 -6.63 4.69 9.67
C TRP A 233 -6.87 6.13 9.07
N ALA A 234 -6.44 6.49 7.86
CA ALA A 234 -6.91 7.63 7.06
C ALA A 234 -8.44 7.78 6.93
N HIS A 235 -8.98 8.75 7.67
CA HIS A 235 -10.26 9.40 7.40
C HIS A 235 -10.04 10.74 6.66
N GLU A 236 -11.11 11.18 5.98
CA GLU A 236 -11.17 12.27 4.99
C GLU A 236 -10.36 12.06 3.70
N TYR A 237 -11.05 12.17 2.55
CA TYR A 237 -10.73 13.15 1.50
C TYR A 237 -11.92 13.33 0.54
N GLU A 238 -12.05 14.56 0.03
CA GLU A 238 -12.74 14.96 -1.20
C GLU A 238 -14.25 14.68 -1.38
N THR A 239 -15.06 15.67 -1.01
CA THR A 239 -16.01 16.27 -1.98
C THR A 239 -15.86 17.80 -1.98
N GLY A 240 -15.81 18.43 -3.16
CA GLY A 240 -15.80 19.90 -3.28
C GLY A 240 -14.61 20.49 -4.05
N GLY A 241 -14.58 20.34 -5.38
CA GLY A 241 -13.85 21.28 -6.24
C GLY A 241 -14.55 22.66 -6.24
N PRO A 242 -13.83 23.78 -6.43
CA PRO A 242 -14.39 25.12 -6.31
C PRO A 242 -15.40 25.44 -7.43
N ALA A 243 -16.68 25.34 -7.12
CA ALA A 243 -17.77 25.60 -8.06
C ALA A 243 -18.23 27.07 -8.00
N GLY A 244 -17.76 27.87 -8.97
CA GLY A 244 -18.43 29.10 -9.39
C GLY A 244 -18.17 30.34 -8.54
N VAL A 245 -17.37 31.27 -9.10
CA VAL A 245 -17.57 32.70 -8.87
C VAL A 245 -19.02 33.05 -9.25
N ARG A 246 -19.67 33.91 -8.45
CA ARG A 246 -20.89 34.60 -8.84
C ARG A 246 -20.74 36.08 -8.53
N ASP A 247 -20.80 36.90 -9.57
CA ASP A 247 -20.80 38.35 -9.44
C ASP A 247 -22.04 38.85 -8.70
N ARG A 248 -21.83 39.86 -7.83
CA ARG A 248 -22.76 40.94 -7.50
C ARG A 248 -21.98 42.18 -7.09
#